data_AF-A0A6A3HBQ5-F1
#
_entry.id   AF-A0A6A3HBQ5-F1
#
_cell.length_a   1.000
_cell.length_b   1.000
_cell.length_c   1.000
_cell.angle_alpha   90.00
_cell.angle_beta   90.00
_cell.angle_gamma   90.00
#
_symmetry.space_group_name_H-M   'P 1'
#
loop_
_entity.id
_entity.type
_entity.pdbx_description
1 polymer ?
#
loop_
_entity_poly.entity_id
_entity_poly.type
_entity_poly.pdbx_seq_one_letter_code
_entity_poly.pdbx_strand_id
1 'polypeptide(L)' 'MIGGNCFPVAPQHEYIFTLNDVATVSNFAKANGLAGVHYWSLERDNDCPPGAANWKCNTYGVAGLYGFTKKFLTYFQ' A
#
# COMPACT_ATOMS: atom_id res chain seq x y z
N MET A 1 -4.29 1.71 -4.06
CA MET A 1 -4.79 1.91 -2.68
C MET A 1 -3.92 1.07 -1.76
N ILE A 2 -3.34 1.63 -0.71
CA ILE A 2 -2.46 0.87 0.22
C ILE A 2 -3.27 -0.01 1.18
N GLY A 3 -2.70 -1.12 1.65
CA GLY A 3 -3.35 -2.09 2.53
C GLY A 3 -4.64 -2.68 1.96
N GLY A 4 -5.58 -3.05 2.83
CA GLY A 4 -6.81 -3.70 2.42
C GLY A 4 -7.73 -2.81 1.58
N ASN A 5 -8.40 -3.43 0.62
CA ASN A 5 -9.33 -2.79 -0.31
C ASN A 5 -10.72 -3.46 -0.29
N CYS A 6 -11.75 -2.76 -0.78
CA CYS A 6 -13.14 -3.23 -0.83
C CYS A 6 -13.58 -3.68 -2.24
N PHE A 7 -12.65 -3.98 -3.16
CA PHE A 7 -13.02 -4.45 -4.50
C PHE A 7 -13.52 -5.91 -4.40
N PRO A 8 -14.49 -6.35 -5.24
CA PRO A 8 -15.52 -7.31 -4.85
C PRO A 8 -14.90 -8.53 -4.19
N VAL A 9 -15.54 -8.94 -3.09
CA VAL A 9 -15.15 -10.07 -2.25
C VAL A 9 -15.08 -11.33 -3.12
N ALA A 10 -13.95 -11.54 -3.77
CA ALA A 10 -13.62 -12.82 -4.36
C ALA A 10 -13.48 -13.75 -3.16
N PRO A 11 -14.25 -14.85 -3.07
CA PRO A 11 -14.36 -15.68 -1.87
C PRO A 11 -13.04 -16.33 -1.40
N GLN A 12 -11.92 -16.09 -2.09
CA GLN A 12 -10.60 -16.65 -1.77
C GLN A 12 -9.44 -15.64 -1.79
N HIS A 13 -9.64 -14.35 -2.11
CA HIS A 13 -8.53 -13.40 -2.28
C HIS A 13 -8.72 -12.12 -1.48
N GLU A 14 -7.96 -12.00 -0.39
CA GLU A 14 -7.73 -10.73 0.28
C GLU A 14 -6.90 -9.83 -0.64
N TYR A 15 -7.52 -8.80 -1.21
CA TYR A 15 -6.79 -7.82 -2.01
C TYR A 15 -6.14 -6.78 -1.08
N ILE A 16 -5.02 -7.17 -0.48
CA ILE A 16 -4.19 -6.31 0.37
C ILE A 16 -2.95 -5.90 -0.40
N PHE A 17 -2.76 -4.59 -0.59
CA PHE A 17 -1.49 -4.07 -1.07
C PHE A 17 -0.49 -4.00 0.09
N THR A 18 0.56 -4.81 0.03
CA THR A 18 1.55 -5.01 1.09
C THR A 18 2.82 -4.17 0.88
N LEU A 19 3.73 -4.21 1.86
CA LEU A 19 5.06 -3.61 1.72
C LEU A 19 5.94 -4.31 0.67
N ASN A 20 5.64 -5.55 0.30
CA ASN A 20 6.34 -6.25 -0.79
C ASN A 20 5.88 -5.71 -2.15
N ASP A 21 4.61 -5.36 -2.29
CA ASP A 21 4.07 -4.77 -3.53
C ASP A 21 4.65 -3.38 -3.79
N VAL A 22 5.03 -2.64 -2.74
CA VAL A 22 5.82 -1.40 -2.87
C VAL A 22 7.12 -1.67 -3.60
N ALA A 23 7.84 -2.76 -3.28
CA ALA A 23 9.08 -3.12 -3.96
C ALA A 23 8.84 -3.42 -5.44
N THR A 24 7.81 -4.21 -5.75
CA THR A 24 7.44 -4.57 -7.12
C THR A 24 7.11 -3.34 -7.96
N VAL A 25 6.21 -2.48 -7.49
CA VAL A 25 5.79 -1.27 -8.22
C VAL A 25 6.94 -0.27 -8.35
N SER A 26 7.74 -0.08 -7.29
CA SER A 26 8.86 0.87 -7.33
C SER A 26 9.96 0.41 -8.29
N ASN A 27 10.26 -0.88 -8.33
CA ASN A 27 11.23 -1.43 -9.29
C ASN A 27 10.71 -1.33 -10.72
N PHE A 28 9.43 -1.60 -10.96
CA PHE A 28 8.81 -1.40 -12.27
C PHE A 28 8.90 0.07 -12.72
N ALA A 29 8.55 1.02 -11.84
CA ALA A 29 8.59 2.45 -12.15
C ALA A 29 10.00 2.90 -12.55
N LYS A 30 11.02 2.51 -11.78
CA LYS A 30 12.43 2.79 -12.10
C LYS A 30 12.87 2.15 -13.41
N ALA A 31 12.55 0.87 -13.62
CA ALA A 31 12.96 0.14 -14.83
C ALA A 31 12.38 0.75 -16.12
N ASN A 32 11.24 1.44 -16.02
CA ASN A 32 10.54 2.07 -17.15
C ASN A 32 10.73 3.59 -17.21
N GLY A 33 11.63 4.17 -16.41
CA GLY A 33 11.90 5.62 -16.43
C GLY A 33 10.70 6.49 -16.04
N LEU A 34 9.78 5.97 -15.23
CA LEU A 34 8.64 6.75 -14.74
C LEU A 34 9.12 7.74 -13.68
N ALA A 35 8.55 8.95 -13.69
CA ALA A 35 8.93 10.04 -12.79
C ALA A 35 8.61 9.78 -11.31
N GLY A 36 7.72 8.85 -11.00
CA GLY A 36 7.35 8.52 -9.63
C GLY A 36 6.08 7.70 -9.52
N VAL A 37 5.62 7.53 -8.29
CA VAL A 37 4.40 6.80 -7.94
C VAL A 37 3.57 7.63 -6.99
N HIS A 38 2.26 7.43 -7.04
CA HIS A 38 1.31 8.01 -6.11
C HIS A 38 0.49 6.89 -5.48
N TYR A 39 0.13 7.03 -4.21
CA TYR A 39 -0.74 6.08 -3.52
C TYR A 39 -1.88 6.78 -2.78
N TRP A 40 -3.00 6.08 -2.67
CA TRP A 40 -4.17 6.50 -1.90
C TRP A 40 -4.21 5.77 -0.55
N SER A 41 -4.14 6.46 0.59
CA SER A 41 -3.83 7.89 0.80
C SER A 41 -2.97 8.04 2.06
N LEU A 42 -2.42 9.23 2.31
CA LEU A 42 -1.52 9.46 3.44
C LEU A 42 -2.22 9.23 4.79
N GLU A 43 -3.47 9.64 4.94
CA GLU A 43 -4.27 9.44 6.14
C GLU A 43 -4.44 7.97 6.47
N ARG A 44 -4.44 7.11 5.43
CA ARG A 44 -4.55 5.66 5.59
C ARG A 44 -3.23 5.00 5.95
N ASP A 45 -2.11 5.72 5.95
CA ASP A 45 -0.79 5.15 6.24
C ASP A 45 -0.52 5.04 7.76
N ASN A 46 -1.49 4.45 8.44
CA ASN A 46 -1.43 4.02 9.83
C ASN A 46 -2.28 2.75 9.98
N ASP A 47 -1.90 1.86 10.89
CA ASP A 47 -2.52 0.54 10.99
C ASP A 47 -3.92 0.58 11.62
N CYS A 48 -4.77 -0.32 11.13
CA CYS A 48 -6.02 -0.76 11.74
C CYS A 48 -6.08 -2.29 11.74
N PRO A 49 -6.99 -2.88 12.55
CA PRO A 49 -7.25 -4.31 12.49
C PRO A 49 -7.55 -4.78 11.06
N PRO A 50 -7.10 -6.01 10.68
CA PRO A 50 -7.41 -6.58 9.37
C PRO A 50 -8.91 -6.59 9.06
N GLY A 51 -9.25 -6.31 7.79
CA GLY A 51 -10.64 -6.22 7.35
C GLY A 51 -10.84 -5.35 6.12
N ALA A 52 -12.10 -4.96 5.89
CA ALA A 52 -12.50 -4.11 4.78
C ALA A 52 -11.80 -2.74 4.78
N ALA A 53 -11.70 -2.10 3.62
CA ALA A 53 -11.05 -0.81 3.49
C ALA A 53 -11.65 0.24 4.44
N ASN A 54 -10.78 0.94 5.14
CA ASN A 54 -11.11 2.06 6.01
C ASN A 54 -10.48 3.34 5.44
N TRP A 55 -11.17 4.48 5.54
CA TRP A 55 -10.66 5.76 5.07
C TRP A 55 -9.65 6.42 6.03
N LYS A 56 -9.62 6.01 7.31
CA LYS A 56 -8.72 6.56 8.35
C LYS A 56 -7.40 5.81 8.50
N CYS A 57 -7.30 4.61 7.95
CA CYS A 57 -6.19 3.68 8.23
C CYS A 57 -6.18 2.54 7.20
N ASN A 58 -5.07 1.83 7.12
CA ASN A 58 -4.92 0.65 6.29
C ASN A 58 -5.21 -0.60 7.12
N THR A 59 -5.92 -1.55 6.53
CA THR A 59 -6.25 -2.84 7.17
C THR A 59 -5.26 -3.95 6.80
N TYR A 60 -4.03 -3.59 6.41
CA TYR A 60 -2.92 -4.55 6.40
C TYR A 60 -2.44 -4.83 7.82
N GLY A 61 -2.52 -3.83 8.71
CA GLY A 61 -2.37 -3.99 10.16
C GLY A 61 -0.95 -4.24 10.67
N VAL A 62 0.04 -4.25 9.77
CA VAL A 62 1.45 -4.50 10.10
C VAL A 62 2.42 -3.55 9.38
N ALA A 63 1.93 -2.45 8.81
CA ALA A 63 2.77 -1.46 8.12
C ALA A 63 3.46 -0.50 9.10
N GLY A 64 2.82 -0.19 10.22
CA GLY A 64 3.20 0.84 11.16
C GLY A 64 2.83 2.25 10.68
N LEU A 65 3.07 3.24 11.55
CA LEU A 65 2.86 4.66 11.23
C LEU A 65 3.80 5.10 10.10
N TYR A 66 3.20 5.58 9.01
CA TYR A 66 3.86 5.95 7.75
C TYR A 66 4.65 4.81 7.10
N GLY A 67 4.24 3.55 7.31
CA GLY A 67 4.94 2.37 6.81
C GLY A 67 5.10 2.36 5.30
N PHE A 68 4.03 2.66 4.56
CA PHE A 68 4.07 2.70 3.10
C PHE A 68 4.91 3.89 2.61
N THR A 69 4.74 5.08 3.20
CA THR A 69 5.53 6.28 2.88
C THR A 69 7.02 5.98 3.00
N LYS A 70 7.44 5.48 4.16
CA LYS A 70 8.84 5.15 4.44
C LYS A 70 9.37 4.12 3.46
N LYS A 71 8.57 3.10 3.13
CA LYS A 71 8.96 2.06 2.17
C LYS A 71 9.10 2.61 0.75
N PHE A 72 8.20 3.46 0.26
CA PHE A 72 8.35 4.11 -1.05
C PHE A 72 9.61 4.99 -1.09
N LEU A 73 9.90 5.73 -0.02
CA LEU A 73 11.10 6.56 0.08
C LEU A 73 12.40 5.75 0.00
N THR A 74 12.43 4.44 0.27
CA THR A 74 13.65 3.64 0.06
C THR A 74 13.95 3.36 -1.42
N TYR A 75 13.04 3.69 -2.35
CA TYR A 75 13.20 3.45 -3.78
C TYR A 75 13.33 4.73 -4.62
N PHE A 76 12.92 5.90 -4.11
CA PHE A 76 12.85 7.16 -4.86
C PHE A 76 13.72 8.27 -4.24
N GLN A 77 14.93 7.91 -3.78
CA GLN A 77 15.97 8.84 -3.31
C GLN A 77 17.02 9.11 -4.37
#